data_AF-A0AAV4ZPD2-F1
#
_entry.id   AF-A0AAV4ZPD2-F1
#
_cell.length_a   1.000
_cell.length_b   1.000
_cell.length_c   1.000
_cell.angle_alpha   90.00
_cell.angle_beta   90.00
_cell.angle_gamma   90.00
#
_symmetry.space_group_name_H-M   'P 1'
#
loop_
_entity.id
_entity.type
_entity.pdbx_description
1 polymer ?
#
loop_
_entity_poly.entity_id
_entity_poly.type
_entity_poly.pdbx_seq_one_letter_code
_entity_poly.pdbx_strand_id
1 'polypeptide(L)'
;MTTFDARERAFERRFVQEEDARFRARTRRNLLLAAWACERMRLGAEAADRFVETFTDAGVVTGDGPLLSRLQADLRAAGVEETLPALRRELDRCAALARAERRAGPPPDPTA
;
A
#
# COMPACT_ATOMS: atom_id res chain seq x y z
N MET A 1 16.23 -15.56 -34.60
CA MET A 1 15.97 -15.30 -33.16
C MET A 1 16.51 -16.48 -32.38
N THR A 2 17.44 -16.23 -31.47
CA THR A 2 18.12 -17.30 -30.72
C THR A 2 17.36 -17.63 -29.44
N THR A 3 17.58 -18.83 -28.88
CA THR A 3 17.01 -19.26 -27.59
C THR A 3 17.42 -18.35 -26.43
N PHE A 4 18.56 -17.65 -26.55
CA PHE A 4 19.05 -16.69 -25.57
C PHE A 4 18.19 -15.40 -25.57
N ASP A 5 17.92 -14.82 -26.74
CA ASP A 5 17.04 -13.64 -26.90
C ASP A 5 15.63 -13.90 -26.34
N ALA A 6 15.12 -15.13 -26.50
CA ALA A 6 13.79 -15.52 -26.00
C ALA A 6 13.76 -15.59 -24.46
N ARG A 7 14.86 -16.00 -23.82
CA ARG A 7 14.99 -16.05 -22.36
C ARG A 7 15.13 -14.63 -21.79
N GLU A 8 15.97 -13.80 -22.38
CA GLU A 8 16.15 -12.39 -21.98
C GLU A 8 14.82 -11.62 -21.97
N ARG A 9 14.07 -11.67 -23.08
CA ARG A 9 12.72 -11.07 -23.17
C ARG A 9 11.71 -11.66 -22.20
N ALA A 10 11.87 -12.92 -21.79
CA ALA A 10 11.01 -13.53 -20.78
C ALA A 10 11.35 -13.01 -19.36
N PHE A 11 12.62 -12.78 -19.05
CA PHE A 11 13.05 -12.20 -17.78
C PHE A 11 12.62 -10.74 -17.64
N GLU A 12 12.82 -9.91 -18.67
CA GLU A 12 12.39 -8.51 -18.65
C GLU A 12 10.87 -8.39 -18.45
N ARG A 13 10.08 -9.17 -19.18
CA ARG A 13 8.61 -9.18 -19.03
C ARG A 13 8.17 -9.60 -17.64
N ARG A 14 8.80 -10.63 -17.06
CA ARG A 14 8.53 -11.06 -15.68
C ARG A 14 8.90 -9.98 -14.68
N PHE A 15 10.06 -9.36 -14.84
CA PHE A 15 10.54 -8.30 -13.96
C PHE A 15 9.56 -7.12 -13.95
N VAL A 16 9.14 -6.64 -15.12
CA VAL A 16 8.16 -5.54 -15.23
C VAL A 16 6.84 -5.91 -14.56
N GLN A 17 6.33 -7.12 -14.79
CA GLN A 17 5.09 -7.60 -14.19
C GLN A 17 5.19 -7.72 -12.66
N GLU A 18 6.32 -8.22 -12.16
CA GLU A 18 6.56 -8.37 -10.72
C GLU A 18 6.68 -7.02 -10.03
N GLU A 19 7.41 -6.07 -10.62
CA GLU A 19 7.57 -4.72 -10.07
C GLU A 19 6.25 -3.94 -10.08
N ASP A 20 5.47 -4.02 -11.17
CA ASP A 20 4.12 -3.41 -11.20
C ASP A 20 3.20 -4.05 -10.16
N ALA A 21 3.21 -5.38 -10.02
CA ALA A 21 2.44 -6.06 -8.99
C ALA A 21 2.87 -5.69 -7.56
N ARG A 22 4.17 -5.50 -7.31
CA ARG A 22 4.71 -5.03 -6.02
C ARG A 22 4.32 -3.58 -5.75
N PHE A 23 4.40 -2.72 -6.77
CA PHE A 23 4.01 -1.32 -6.67
C PHE A 23 2.54 -1.19 -6.30
N ARG A 24 1.64 -1.83 -7.06
CA ARG A 24 0.20 -1.85 -6.77
C ARG A 24 -0.10 -2.40 -5.38
N ALA A 25 0.67 -3.40 -4.92
CA ALA A 25 0.57 -3.94 -3.56
C ALA A 25 0.82 -2.90 -2.49
N ARG A 26 1.95 -2.21 -2.62
CA ARG A 26 2.41 -1.22 -1.65
C ARG A 26 1.46 -0.04 -1.62
N THR A 27 1.05 0.47 -2.78
CA THR A 27 0.06 1.56 -2.87
C THR A 27 -1.25 1.19 -2.19
N ARG A 28 -1.82 0.02 -2.49
CA ARG A 28 -3.07 -0.42 -1.84
C ARG A 28 -2.94 -0.60 -0.33
N ARG A 29 -1.83 -1.21 0.12
CA ARG A 29 -1.53 -1.35 1.56
C ARG A 29 -1.44 0.02 2.23
N ASN A 30 -0.78 0.99 1.61
CA ASN A 30 -0.60 2.33 2.17
C ASN A 30 -1.93 3.10 2.25
N LEU A 31 -2.80 2.96 1.22
CA LEU A 31 -4.16 3.51 1.26
C LEU A 31 -4.99 2.96 2.43
N LEU A 32 -4.95 1.64 2.65
CA LEU A 32 -5.65 1.01 3.77
C LEU A 32 -5.12 1.47 5.12
N LEU A 33 -3.79 1.61 5.26
CA LEU A 33 -3.17 2.10 6.48
C LEU A 33 -3.53 3.57 6.75
N ALA A 34 -3.56 4.41 5.71
CA ALA A 34 -3.95 5.80 5.82
C ALA A 34 -5.42 5.94 6.27
N ALA A 35 -6.32 5.15 5.66
CA ALA A 35 -7.74 5.14 6.04
C ALA A 35 -7.91 4.72 7.52
N TRP A 36 -7.23 3.66 7.95
CA TRP A 36 -7.20 3.26 9.35
C TRP A 36 -6.71 4.39 10.28
N ALA A 37 -5.65 5.10 9.88
CA ALA A 37 -5.14 6.22 10.66
C ALA A 37 -6.13 7.39 10.74
N CYS A 38 -6.83 7.72 9.64
CA CYS A 38 -7.88 8.73 9.63
C CYS A 38 -9.00 8.42 10.63
N GLU A 39 -9.43 7.15 10.70
CA GLU A 39 -10.41 6.69 11.68
C GLU A 39 -9.89 6.86 13.12
N ARG A 40 -8.62 6.51 13.37
CA ARG A 40 -7.99 6.66 14.69
C ARG A 40 -7.93 8.13 15.13
N MET A 41 -7.56 9.01 14.21
CA MET A 41 -7.45 10.46 14.43
C MET A 41 -8.81 11.18 14.41
N ARG A 42 -9.90 10.49 14.03
CA ARG A 42 -11.25 11.06 13.89
C ARG A 42 -11.29 12.27 12.95
N LEU A 43 -10.56 12.19 11.84
CA LEU A 43 -10.56 13.25 10.82
C LEU A 43 -11.93 13.34 10.14
N GLY A 44 -12.38 14.57 9.87
CA GLY A 44 -13.51 14.80 8.97
C GLY A 44 -13.15 14.47 7.52
N ALA A 45 -14.14 14.33 6.65
CA ALA A 45 -13.98 13.85 5.27
C ALA A 45 -12.85 14.57 4.49
N GLU A 46 -12.89 15.90 4.42
CA GLU A 46 -11.88 16.68 3.66
C GLU A 46 -10.45 16.51 4.21
N ALA A 47 -10.31 16.45 5.54
CA ALA A 47 -9.02 16.24 6.18
C ALA A 47 -8.52 14.79 5.97
N ALA A 48 -9.43 13.82 5.98
CA ALA A 48 -9.12 12.42 5.71
C ALA A 48 -8.65 12.22 4.27
N ASP A 49 -9.32 12.84 3.28
CA ASP A 49 -8.94 12.75 1.86
C ASP A 49 -7.52 13.30 1.64
N ARG A 50 -7.24 14.49 2.19
CA ARG A 50 -5.90 15.12 2.13
C ARG A 50 -4.84 14.27 2.84
N PHE A 51 -5.18 13.69 3.98
CA PHE A 51 -4.26 12.80 4.70
C PHE A 51 -3.94 11.56 3.87
N VAL A 52 -4.94 10.90 3.30
CA VAL A 52 -4.77 9.70 2.47
C VAL A 52 -3.90 9.98 1.25
N GLU A 53 -4.14 11.09 0.55
CA GLU A 53 -3.34 11.53 -0.61
C GLU A 53 -1.87 11.72 -0.21
N THR A 54 -1.61 12.63 0.74
CA THR A 54 -0.25 12.99 1.15
C THR A 54 0.51 11.86 1.83
N PHE A 55 -0.19 10.94 2.50
CA PHE A 55 0.41 9.75 3.10
C PHE A 55 0.80 8.72 2.04
N THR A 56 -0.08 8.50 1.06
CA THR A 56 0.15 7.54 -0.02
C THR A 56 1.30 8.00 -0.91
N ASP A 57 1.34 9.29 -1.25
CA ASP A 57 2.42 9.89 -2.06
C ASP A 57 3.79 9.76 -1.38
N ALA A 58 3.86 10.06 -0.08
CA ALA A 58 5.10 9.86 0.66
C ALA A 58 5.50 8.38 0.71
N GLY A 59 4.53 7.47 0.79
CA GLY A 59 4.76 6.02 0.79
C GLY A 59 5.27 5.45 -0.53
N VAL A 60 5.20 6.21 -1.63
CA VAL A 60 5.82 5.86 -2.92
C VAL A 60 7.34 6.01 -2.86
N VAL A 61 7.81 7.13 -2.31
CA VAL A 61 9.24 7.49 -2.26
C VAL A 61 9.93 6.89 -1.05
N THR A 62 9.21 6.73 0.06
CA THR A 62 9.77 6.25 1.33
C THR A 62 9.62 4.73 1.51
N GLY A 63 10.56 4.14 2.25
CA GLY A 63 10.41 2.79 2.77
C GLY A 63 9.50 2.74 4.00
N ASP A 64 9.15 1.53 4.42
CA ASP A 64 8.18 1.31 5.50
C ASP A 64 8.63 1.91 6.84
N GLY A 65 9.91 1.85 7.19
CA GLY A 65 10.42 2.41 8.46
C GLY A 65 10.14 3.91 8.61
N PRO A 66 10.67 4.77 7.71
CA PRO A 66 10.38 6.20 7.73
C PRO A 66 8.89 6.54 7.64
N LEU A 67 8.12 5.78 6.86
CA LEU A 67 6.68 5.98 6.73
C LEU A 67 5.95 5.74 8.06
N LEU A 68 6.29 4.66 8.78
CA LEU A 68 5.70 4.36 10.09
C LEU A 68 6.11 5.36 11.17
N SER A 69 7.35 5.87 11.13
CA SER A 69 7.79 6.94 12.04
C SER A 69 7.01 8.24 11.81
N ARG A 70 6.77 8.60 10.54
CA ARG A 70 5.89 9.72 10.20
C ARG A 70 4.47 9.48 10.72
N LEU A 71 3.90 8.32 10.43
CA LEU A 71 2.55 7.96 10.89
C LEU A 71 2.41 8.07 12.41
N GLN A 72 3.42 7.59 13.16
CA GLN A 72 3.43 7.70 14.60
C GLN A 72 3.41 9.17 15.07
N ALA A 73 4.17 10.04 14.42
CA ALA A 73 4.18 11.47 14.73
C ALA A 73 2.82 12.13 14.43
N ASP A 74 2.21 11.79 13.28
CA ASP A 74 0.89 12.30 12.89
C ASP A 74 -0.19 11.86 13.88
N LEU A 75 -0.19 10.58 14.29
CA LEU A 75 -1.09 10.04 15.31
C LEU A 75 -0.90 10.73 16.66
N ARG A 76 0.34 10.90 17.11
CA ARG A 76 0.65 11.60 18.37
C ARG A 76 0.16 13.05 18.34
N ALA A 77 0.34 13.76 17.22
CA ALA A 77 -0.15 15.13 17.05
C ALA A 77 -1.69 15.20 17.15
N ALA A 78 -2.39 14.14 16.78
CA ALA A 78 -3.84 13.99 16.96
C ALA A 78 -4.25 13.44 18.35
N GLY A 79 -3.31 13.29 19.29
CA GLY A 79 -3.57 12.76 20.64
C GLY A 79 -3.74 11.25 20.71
N VAL A 80 -3.30 10.53 19.67
CA VAL A 80 -3.35 9.07 19.57
C VAL A 80 -1.96 8.48 19.79
N GLU A 81 -1.77 7.79 20.91
CA GLU A 81 -0.52 7.06 21.18
C GLU A 81 -0.55 5.67 20.56
N GLU A 82 0.39 5.42 19.64
CA GLU A 82 0.63 4.10 19.06
C GLU A 82 2.14 3.82 19.05
N THR A 83 2.51 2.56 19.23
CA THR A 83 3.92 2.14 19.23
C THR A 83 4.35 1.69 17.83
N LEU A 84 5.62 1.89 17.46
CA LEU A 84 6.15 1.39 16.18
C LEU A 84 5.89 -0.12 15.95
N PRO A 85 6.02 -1.01 16.95
CA PRO A 85 5.64 -2.40 16.80
C PRO A 85 4.15 -2.62 16.49
N ALA A 86 3.25 -1.84 17.12
CA ALA A 86 1.81 -1.91 16.81
C ALA A 86 1.53 -1.44 15.38
N LEU A 87 2.13 -0.32 14.96
CA LEU A 87 2.01 0.19 13.59
C LEU A 87 2.56 -0.78 12.55
N ARG A 88 3.62 -1.54 12.88
CA ARG A 88 4.15 -2.59 12.01
C ARG A 88 3.16 -3.75 11.84
N ARG A 89 2.52 -4.21 12.92
CA ARG A 89 1.48 -5.24 12.86
C ARG A 89 0.30 -4.78 12.01
N GLU A 90 -0.05 -3.51 12.14
CA GLU A 90 -1.13 -2.90 11.39
C GLU A 90 -0.80 -2.82 9.89
N LEU A 91 0.42 -2.41 9.55
CA LEU A 91 0.94 -2.47 8.17
C LEU A 91 0.86 -3.89 7.59
N ASP A 92 1.23 -4.91 8.36
CA ASP A 92 1.17 -6.32 7.95
C ASP A 92 -0.28 -6.80 7.74
N ARG A 93 -1.21 -6.36 8.60
CA ARG A 93 -2.66 -6.59 8.45
C ARG A 93 -3.18 -5.97 7.16
N CYS A 94 -2.88 -4.69 6.91
CA CYS A 94 -3.23 -3.99 5.66
C CYS A 94 -2.61 -4.69 4.44
N ALA A 95 -1.38 -5.22 4.55
CA ALA A 95 -0.74 -5.95 3.46
C ALA A 95 -1.45 -7.28 3.16
N ALA A 96 -1.95 -7.97 4.18
CA ALA A 96 -2.76 -9.18 4.00
C ALA A 96 -4.09 -8.88 3.31
N LEU A 97 -4.78 -7.80 3.72
CA LEU A 97 -6.02 -7.35 3.09
C LEU A 97 -5.80 -6.96 1.61
N ALA A 98 -4.78 -6.16 1.32
CA ALA A 98 -4.44 -5.76 -0.05
C ALA A 98 -4.12 -6.95 -0.97
N ARG A 99 -3.61 -8.07 -0.42
CA ARG A 99 -3.40 -9.32 -1.18
C ARG A 99 -4.70 -10.09 -1.39
N ALA A 100 -5.58 -10.11 -0.40
CA ALA A 100 -6.88 -10.79 -0.48
C ALA A 100 -7.80 -10.13 -1.50
N GLU A 101 -7.89 -8.80 -1.50
CA GLU A 101 -8.69 -8.04 -2.46
C GLU A 101 -8.24 -8.25 -3.90
N ARG A 102 -6.92 -8.38 -4.12
CA ARG A 102 -6.37 -8.62 -5.46
C ARG A 102 -6.71 -9.98 -6.04
N ARG A 103 -6.95 -10.99 -5.18
CA ARG A 103 -7.44 -12.31 -5.59
C ARG A 103 -8.95 -12.30 -5.90
N ALA A 104 -9.69 -11.36 -5.32
CA ALA A 104 -11.12 -11.17 -5.53
C ALA A 104 -11.40 -10.19 -6.68
N GLY A 105 -10.63 -10.25 -7.78
CA GLY A 105 -10.80 -9.39 -8.96
C GLY A 105 -12.27 -9.33 -9.45
N PRO A 106 -12.63 -8.33 -10.29
CA PRO A 106 -14.01 -8.09 -10.68
C PRO A 106 -14.67 -9.39 -11.15
N PRO A 107 -15.94 -9.64 -10.78
CA PRO A 107 -16.63 -10.88 -11.12
C PRO A 107 -16.48 -11.16 -12.62
N PRO A 108 -16.32 -12.43 -13.04
CA PRO A 108 -16.28 -12.75 -14.46
C PRO A 108 -17.54 -12.18 -15.11
N ASP A 109 -17.34 -11.44 -16.20
CA ASP A 109 -18.43 -10.89 -16.99
C ASP A 109 -19.37 -12.05 -17.35
N PRO A 110 -20.68 -12.00 -17.02
CA PRO A 110 -21.59 -13.12 -17.22
C PRO A 110 -21.92 -13.39 -18.71
N THR A 111 -21.23 -12.73 -19.64
CA THR A 111 -21.52 -12.77 -21.08
C THR A 111 -20.30 -13.02 -21.99
N ALA A 112 -19.29 -13.78 -21.51
CA ALA A 112 -18.22 -14.32 -22.38
C ALA A 112 -18.45 -15.81 -22.71
#